data_AF-A0A349SVL1-F1
#
_entry.id   AF-A0A349SVL1-F1
#
_cell.length_a   1.000
_cell.length_b   1.000
_cell.length_c   1.000
_cell.angle_alpha   90.00
_cell.angle_beta   90.00
_cell.angle_gamma   90.00
#
_symmetry.space_group_name_H-M   'P 1'
#
loop_
_entity.id
_entity.type
_entity.pdbx_description
1 polymer ?
#
loop_
_entity_poly.entity_id
_entity_poly.type
_entity_poly.pdbx_seq_one_letter_code
_entity_poly.pdbx_strand_id
1 'polypeptide(L)' 'MHTIQSVAEKTGLTPDVIRIWERRYSVVSPERTPSNQRLYTDDDIERLNLLRRVTEQGRR' A
#
# COMPACT_ATOMS: atom_id res chain seq x y z
N MET A 1 3.14 9.11 -8.71
CA MET A 1 1.98 8.19 -8.77
C MET A 1 2.45 6.85 -9.28
N HIS A 2 2.16 5.78 -8.55
CA HIS A 2 2.69 4.44 -8.76
C HIS A 2 1.54 3.42 -8.82
N THR A 3 1.69 2.40 -9.66
CA THR A 3 0.72 1.29 -9.71
C THR A 3 0.91 0.37 -8.51
N ILE A 4 -0.11 -0.45 -8.20
CA ILE A 4 0.00 -1.44 -7.13
C ILE A 4 1.19 -2.40 -7.32
N GLN A 5 1.59 -2.68 -8.57
CA GLN A 5 2.76 -3.50 -8.87
C GLN A 5 4.06 -2.80 -8.49
N SER A 6 4.21 -1.52 -8.87
CA SER A 6 5.41 -0.75 -8.51
C SER A 6 5.51 -0.56 -6.99
N VAL A 7 4.38 -0.33 -6.31
CA VAL A 7 4.34 -0.29 -4.83
C VAL A 7 4.74 -1.64 -4.24
N ALA A 8 4.24 -2.76 -4.79
CA ALA A 8 4.59 -4.09 -4.34
C ALA A 8 6.10 -4.37 -4.46
N GLU A 9 6.72 -3.98 -5.58
CA GLU A 9 8.16 -4.11 -5.77
C GLU A 9 8.96 -3.23 -4.79
N LYS A 10 8.55 -1.98 -4.59
CA LYS A 10 9.23 -1.04 -3.69
C LYS A 10 9.11 -1.41 -2.20
N THR A 11 7.93 -1.85 -1.80
CA THR A 11 7.62 -2.20 -0.40
C THR A 11 7.93 -3.65 -0.06
N GLY A 12 8.13 -4.52 -1.07
CA GLY A 12 8.27 -5.96 -0.91
C GLY A 12 6.98 -6.66 -0.44
N LEU A 13 5.85 -5.96 -0.44
CA LEU A 13 4.55 -6.50 -0.08
C LEU A 13 3.83 -7.04 -1.32
N THR A 14 3.05 -8.09 -1.19
CA THR A 14 2.22 -8.55 -2.31
C THR A 14 1.03 -7.60 -2.52
N PRO A 15 0.53 -7.47 -3.77
CA PRO A 15 -0.66 -6.66 -4.06
C PRO A 15 -1.87 -7.04 -3.20
N ASP A 16 -2.02 -8.32 -2.83
CA ASP A 16 -3.06 -8.79 -1.92
C ASP A 16 -2.92 -8.23 -0.51
N VAL A 17 -1.71 -8.18 0.06
CA VAL A 17 -1.48 -7.58 1.39
C VAL A 17 -1.83 -6.09 1.37
N ILE A 18 -1.41 -5.38 0.32
CA ILE A 18 -1.74 -3.96 0.13
C ILE A 18 -3.26 -3.77 0.11
N ARG A 19 -4.01 -4.61 -0.63
CA ARG A 19 -5.48 -4.57 -0.68
C ARG A 19 -6.14 -4.90 0.66
N ILE A 20 -5.58 -5.83 1.43
CA ILE A 20 -6.09 -6.15 2.76
C ILE A 20 -5.90 -4.95 3.68
N TRP A 21 -4.76 -4.27 3.62
CA TRP A 21 -4.49 -3.11 4.45
C TRP A 21 -5.32 -1.88 4.03
N GLU A 22 -5.51 -1.68 2.72
CA GLU A 22 -6.47 -0.70 2.18
C GLU A 22 -7.86 -0.93 2.78
N ARG A 23 -8.34 -2.18 2.80
CA ARG A 23 -9.66 -2.53 3.35
C ARG A 23 -9.74 -2.50 4.87
N ARG A 24 -8.69 -2.94 5.57
CA ARG A 24 -8.72 -3.16 7.03
C ARG A 24 -8.42 -1.90 7.82
N TYR A 25 -7.47 -1.09 7.34
CA TYR A 25 -7.00 0.07 8.09
C TYR A 25 -7.34 1.39 7.38
N SER A 26 -7.89 1.37 6.16
CA SER A 26 -8.19 2.57 5.35
C SER A 26 -7.02 3.57 5.32
N VAL A 27 -5.81 3.04 5.39
CA VAL A 27 -4.52 3.73 5.62
C VAL A 27 -3.99 4.46 4.40
N VAL A 28 -4.52 4.12 3.23
CA VAL A 28 -4.19 4.72 1.94
C VAL A 28 -5.49 4.92 1.19
N SER A 29 -5.68 6.12 0.64
CA SER A 29 -6.80 6.44 -0.24
C SER A 29 -6.24 6.56 -1.65
N PRO A 30 -6.12 5.44 -2.40
CA PRO A 30 -5.53 5.49 -3.72
C PRO A 30 -6.37 6.40 -4.61
N GLU A 31 -5.71 7.34 -5.28
CA GLU A 31 -6.36 8.14 -6.29
C GLU A 31 -6.86 7.22 -7.40
N ARG A 32 -8.14 7.35 -7.75
CA ARG A 32 -8.73 6.62 -8.87
C ARG A 32 -8.53 7.44 -10.11
N THR A 33 -7.84 6.87 -11.09
CA THR A 33 -7.77 7.47 -12.42
C THR A 33 -9.14 7.44 -13.09
N PRO A 34 -9.38 8.27 -14.12
CA PRO A 34 -10.57 8.19 -14.96
C PRO A 34 -10.79 6.79 -15.57
N SER A 35 -9.71 6.02 -15.73
CA SER A 35 -9.73 4.61 -16.19
C SER A 35 -10.00 3.59 -15.07
N ASN A 36 -10.43 4.04 -13.88
CA ASN A 36 -10.73 3.23 -12.70
C ASN A 36 -9.53 2.41 -12.18
N GLN A 37 -8.29 2.85 -12.46
CA GLN A 37 -7.09 2.26 -11.89
C GLN A 37 -6.73 2.93 -10.57
N ARG A 38 -6.23 2.12 -9.62
CA ARG A 38 -5.71 2.61 -8.33
C ARG A 38 -4.28 3.11 -8.52
N LEU A 39 -4.04 4.38 -8.27
CA LEU A 39 -2.71 4.97 -8.18
C LEU A 39 -2.38 5.29 -6.73
N TYR A 40 -1.14 5.01 -6.37
CA TYR A 40 -0.59 5.29 -5.06
C TYR A 40 0.40 6.44 -5.18
N THR A 41 0.39 7.33 -4.20
CA THR A 41 1.37 8.40 -4.07
C THR A 41 2.64 7.89 -3.38
N ASP A 42 3.72 8.67 -3.40
CA ASP A 42 4.92 8.33 -2.62
C ASP A 42 4.62 8.33 -1.11
N ASP A 43 3.70 9.18 -0.65
CA ASP A 43 3.22 9.24 0.74
C ASP A 43 2.49 7.94 1.14
N ASP A 44 1.71 7.34 0.23
CA ASP A 44 1.09 6.02 0.44
C ASP A 44 2.15 4.91 0.59
N ILE A 45 3.23 4.98 -0.18
CA ILE A 45 4.35 4.02 -0.10
C ILE A 45 5.04 4.13 1.25
N GLU A 46 5.29 5.35 1.74
CA GLU A 46 5.86 5.57 3.08
C GLU A 46 4.96 5.01 4.18
N ARG A 47 3.64 5.25 4.11
CA ARG A 47 2.67 4.66 5.06
C ARG A 47 2.67 3.14 5.04
N LEU A 48 2.69 2.53 3.84
CA LEU A 48 2.76 1.07 3.71
C LEU A 48 4.06 0.52 4.31
N ASN A 49 5.20 1.19 4.09
CA ASN A 49 6.46 0.80 4.71
C ASN A 49 6.44 0.92 6.25
N LEU A 50 5.81 1.97 6.79
CA LEU A 50 5.63 2.13 8.24
C LEU A 50 4.77 1.01 8.82
N LEU A 51 3.62 0.73 8.22
CA LEU A 51 2.73 -0.35 8.64
C LEU A 51 3.40 -1.71 8.57
N ARG A 52 4.24 -1.93 7.55
CA ARG A 52 5.07 -3.13 7.46
C ARG A 52 5.99 -3.26 8.66
N ARG A 53 6.75 -2.21 9.00
CA ARG A 53 7.64 -2.24 10.18
C ARG A 53 6.87 -2.52 11.47
N VAL A 54 5.72 -1.87 11.66
CA VAL A 54 4.89 -2.06 12.86
C VAL A 54 4.30 -3.48 12.91
N THR A 55 3.83 -4.00 11.78
CA THR A 55 3.27 -5.36 11.68
C THR A 55 4.33 -6.44 11.85
N GLU A 56 5.55 -6.22 11.35
CA GLU A 56 6.70 -7.11 11.57
C GLU A 56 7.14 -7.11 13.04
N GLN A 57 7.13 -5.95 13.71
CA GLN A 57 7.51 -5.84 15.12
C GLN A 57 6.45 -6.43 16.08
N GLY A 58 5.16 -6.32 15.75
CA GLY A 58 4.07 -6.83 16.59
C GLY A 58 3.84 -8.34 16.52
N ARG A 59 4.64 -9.07 15.71
CA ARG A 59 4.51 -10.52 15.51
C ARG A 59 5.39 -11.38 16.44
N ARG A 60 5.91 -10.79 17.52
CA ARG A 60 6.81 -11.47 18.48
C ARG A 60 6.10 -11.86 19.77
#